data_AF-A0A7M7SSG1-F1
#
_entry.id   AF-A0A7M7SSG1-F1
#
_cell.length_a   1.000
_cell.length_b   1.000
_cell.length_c   1.000
_cell.angle_alpha   90.00
_cell.angle_beta   90.00
_cell.angle_gamma   90.00
#
_symmetry.space_group_name_H-M   'P 1'
#
loop_
_entity.id
_entity.type
_entity.pdbx_description
1 polymer ?
#
loop_
_entity_poly.entity_id
_entity_poly.type
_entity_poly.pdbx_seq_one_letter_code
_entity_poly.pdbx_strand_id
1 'polypeptide(L)'
;MTTLPRLAPTETCIKTILHPGSSHGEPQRKSFSSIGHRELSNSWGGSVTYHDGKPISHTAQGLGRSFPRLDPLHPPKYSRTVGLETTNPHFQNELRSLNMKREQYHKYHRSWMKPFYGSKLEQEDYRKHIRTSLKDQMREKDSVHKTFMKDRVGESQTAVAYDRKCLDTDREALQNKSLYLHQFRDDNKKLMEKKWHDTRQTRDHSNTVEQELLKYNPINWSQSLR
;
A
#
# COMPACT_ATOMS: atom_id res chain seq x y z
N MET A 1 -39.09 -11.19 38.46
CA MET A 1 -38.28 -12.20 37.75
C MET A 1 -37.77 -11.57 36.47
N THR A 2 -36.49 -11.22 36.42
CA THR A 2 -35.85 -10.59 35.28
C THR A 2 -34.62 -11.42 34.93
N THR A 3 -34.65 -12.01 33.74
CA THR A 3 -33.65 -12.95 33.22
C THR A 3 -32.44 -12.19 32.68
N LEU A 4 -31.24 -12.56 33.13
CA LEU A 4 -29.97 -12.04 32.63
C LEU A 4 -29.67 -12.60 31.22
N PRO A 5 -29.01 -11.84 30.33
CA PRO A 5 -28.61 -12.36 29.03
C PRO A 5 -27.39 -13.28 29.17
N ARG A 6 -27.48 -14.43 28.51
CA ARG A 6 -26.44 -15.47 28.43
C ARG A 6 -25.33 -15.02 27.47
N LEU A 7 -24.12 -14.82 27.99
CA LEU A 7 -22.93 -14.62 27.15
C LEU A 7 -22.55 -15.95 26.50
N ALA A 8 -22.55 -16.00 25.17
CA ALA A 8 -22.00 -17.12 24.42
C ALA A 8 -20.46 -17.05 24.43
N PRO A 9 -19.74 -18.18 24.55
CA PRO A 9 -18.29 -18.18 24.42
C PRO A 9 -17.94 -17.94 22.95
N THR A 10 -17.20 -16.87 22.67
CA THR A 10 -16.56 -16.69 21.37
C THR A 10 -15.32 -17.57 21.35
N GLU A 11 -15.32 -18.58 20.49
CA GLU A 11 -14.18 -19.44 20.25
C GLU A 11 -13.03 -18.59 19.70
N THR A 12 -11.96 -18.42 20.48
CA THR A 12 -10.72 -17.86 19.99
C THR A 12 -10.09 -18.88 19.05
N CYS A 13 -10.21 -18.63 17.74
CA CYS A 13 -9.44 -19.34 16.73
C CYS A 13 -7.94 -19.08 16.97
N ILE A 14 -7.27 -20.07 17.54
CA ILE A 14 -5.81 -20.11 17.66
C ILE A 14 -5.28 -20.21 16.23
N LYS A 15 -4.86 -19.08 15.65
CA LYS A 15 -4.07 -19.09 14.43
C LYS A 15 -2.73 -19.73 14.75
N THR A 16 -2.53 -20.94 14.25
CA THR A 16 -1.26 -21.65 14.23
C THR A 16 -0.16 -20.72 13.74
N ILE A 17 0.82 -20.44 14.59
CA ILE A 17 2.04 -19.75 14.20
C ILE A 17 2.80 -20.72 13.27
N LEU A 18 2.71 -20.48 11.97
CA LEU A 18 3.59 -21.10 10.99
C LEU A 18 5.00 -20.53 11.22
N HIS A 19 5.87 -21.33 11.83
CA HIS A 19 7.31 -21.11 11.76
C HIS A 19 7.75 -21.06 10.28
N PRO A 20 8.48 -20.03 9.83
CA PRO A 20 9.16 -20.12 8.56
C PRO A 20 10.32 -21.10 8.73
N GLY A 21 10.10 -22.33 8.28
CA GLY A 21 11.15 -23.31 8.07
C GLY A 21 12.20 -22.72 7.13
N SER A 22 13.45 -22.75 7.59
CA SER A 22 14.64 -22.57 6.78
C SER A 22 14.63 -23.58 5.64
N SER A 23 14.25 -23.13 4.45
CA SER A 23 14.51 -23.85 3.20
C SER A 23 15.58 -23.08 2.44
N HIS A 24 16.81 -23.56 2.54
CA HIS A 24 17.83 -23.32 1.53
C HIS A 24 17.35 -23.97 0.22
N GLY A 25 16.54 -23.23 -0.53
CA GLY A 25 16.19 -23.56 -1.90
C GLY A 25 17.20 -22.91 -2.84
N GLU A 26 18.07 -23.72 -3.43
CA GLU A 26 18.83 -23.36 -4.62
C GLU A 26 17.90 -22.75 -5.69
N PRO A 27 18.37 -21.78 -6.49
CA PRO A 27 17.57 -21.24 -7.58
C PRO A 27 17.45 -22.30 -8.68
N GLN A 28 16.35 -23.04 -8.65
CA GLN A 28 15.87 -23.86 -9.76
C GLN A 28 15.73 -22.99 -11.01
N ARG A 29 16.63 -23.18 -11.98
CA ARG A 29 16.51 -22.62 -13.33
C ARG A 29 15.23 -23.16 -13.98
N LYS A 30 14.15 -22.38 -13.93
CA LYS A 30 13.00 -22.59 -14.81
C LYS A 30 13.34 -22.03 -16.20
N SER A 31 13.88 -22.88 -17.06
CA SER A 31 13.87 -22.64 -18.50
C SER A 31 12.45 -22.93 -19.01
N PHE A 32 11.66 -21.88 -19.19
CA PHE A 32 10.37 -21.95 -19.89
C PHE A 32 10.41 -20.96 -21.06
N SER A 33 10.91 -21.42 -22.21
CA SER A 33 10.69 -20.75 -23.48
C SER A 33 9.32 -21.16 -24.00
N SER A 34 8.27 -20.54 -23.45
CA SER A 34 6.95 -20.51 -24.10
C SER A 34 6.95 -19.34 -25.06
N ILE A 35 7.31 -19.62 -26.31
CA ILE A 35 6.99 -18.73 -27.43
C ILE A 35 5.47 -18.83 -27.59
N GLY A 36 4.76 -17.90 -26.96
CA GLY A 36 3.34 -17.69 -27.22
C GLY A 36 3.17 -17.26 -28.67
N HIS A 37 2.70 -18.17 -29.51
CA HIS A 37 2.13 -17.84 -30.80
C HIS A 37 0.89 -16.99 -30.54
N ARG A 38 1.03 -15.66 -30.63
CA ARG A 38 -0.11 -14.75 -30.62
C ARG A 38 -0.64 -14.72 -32.05
N GLU A 39 -1.73 -15.44 -32.28
CA GLU A 39 -2.54 -15.29 -33.49
C GLU A 39 -2.94 -13.82 -33.63
N LEU A 40 -2.35 -13.15 -34.62
CA LEU A 40 -2.84 -11.85 -35.10
C LEU A 40 -3.95 -12.16 -36.09
N SER A 41 -5.18 -12.28 -35.58
CA SER A 41 -6.36 -12.16 -36.41
C SER A 41 -6.43 -10.74 -36.95
N ASN A 42 -6.38 -10.62 -38.27
CA ASN A 42 -6.64 -9.39 -38.99
C ASN A 42 -8.10 -8.97 -38.74
N SER A 43 -8.31 -8.05 -37.80
CA SER A 43 -9.53 -7.27 -37.70
C SER A 43 -9.22 -5.84 -38.12
N TRP A 44 -9.77 -5.42 -39.26
CA TRP A 44 -9.89 -4.01 -39.62
C TRP A 44 -10.95 -3.39 -38.72
N GLY A 45 -10.56 -2.99 -37.52
CA GLY A 45 -11.43 -2.34 -36.55
C GLY A 45 -10.61 -1.47 -35.62
N GLY A 46 -10.63 -0.16 -35.85
CA GLY A 46 -9.92 0.82 -35.02
C GLY A 46 -10.43 0.76 -33.58
N SER A 47 -9.53 0.42 -32.65
CA SER A 47 -9.80 0.51 -31.22
C SER A 47 -9.42 1.92 -30.75
N VAL A 48 -10.42 2.69 -30.30
CA VAL A 48 -10.25 4.03 -29.72
C VAL A 48 -9.99 3.86 -28.23
N THR A 49 -8.78 4.17 -27.77
CA THR A 49 -8.47 4.30 -26.34
C THR A 49 -8.67 5.75 -25.89
N TYR A 50 -9.51 5.93 -24.87
CA TYR A 50 -9.80 7.24 -24.25
C TYR A 50 -8.87 7.49 -23.06
N HIS A 51 -8.29 8.69 -23.00
CA HIS A 51 -7.70 9.27 -21.79
C HIS A 51 -8.31 10.68 -21.65
N ASP A 52 -8.88 11.01 -20.49
CA ASP A 52 -9.59 12.28 -20.20
C ASP A 52 -10.66 12.70 -21.24
N GLY A 53 -11.57 11.77 -21.58
CA GLY A 53 -12.79 12.08 -22.32
C GLY A 53 -12.60 12.57 -23.77
N LYS A 54 -11.40 12.50 -24.34
CA LYS A 54 -11.14 12.85 -25.75
C LYS A 54 -10.29 11.78 -26.45
N PRO A 55 -10.60 11.40 -27.69
CA PRO A 55 -9.86 10.39 -28.41
C PRO A 55 -8.47 10.91 -28.82
N ILE A 56 -7.42 10.15 -28.50
CA ILE A 56 -6.05 10.41 -28.93
C ILE A 56 -5.94 10.04 -30.42
N SER A 57 -5.93 11.05 -31.30
CA SER A 57 -5.58 10.85 -32.70
C SER A 57 -4.06 10.73 -32.84
N HIS A 58 -3.60 9.61 -33.42
CA HIS A 58 -2.19 9.43 -33.78
C HIS A 58 -1.85 10.31 -34.98
N THR A 59 -1.76 11.62 -34.76
CA THR A 59 -1.17 12.52 -35.74
C THR A 59 0.30 12.62 -35.40
N ALA A 60 1.17 12.05 -36.24
CA ALA A 60 2.61 12.10 -36.07
C ALA A 60 3.07 13.57 -35.98
N GLN A 61 3.43 14.01 -34.78
CA GLN A 61 4.15 15.26 -34.56
C GLN A 61 5.59 14.89 -34.23
N GLY A 62 6.47 15.11 -35.21
CA GLY A 62 7.91 14.92 -35.10
C GLY A 62 8.61 15.54 -36.32
N LEU A 63 9.09 16.77 -36.15
CA LEU A 63 9.96 17.54 -37.05
C LEU A 63 9.40 17.91 -38.45
N GLY A 64 8.68 19.04 -38.50
CA GLY A 64 8.92 20.13 -39.47
C GLY A 64 8.84 19.90 -40.98
N ARG A 65 8.48 18.71 -41.47
CA ARG A 65 8.09 18.49 -42.86
C ARG A 65 6.80 17.68 -42.88
N SER A 66 5.68 18.39 -42.75
CA SER A 66 4.41 17.84 -43.21
C SER A 66 4.57 17.56 -44.71
N PHE A 67 4.49 16.30 -45.12
CA PHE A 67 4.28 16.01 -46.53
C PHE A 67 3.06 16.81 -46.99
N PRO A 68 3.15 17.61 -48.06
CA PRO A 68 2.03 18.42 -48.50
C PRO A 68 0.84 17.49 -48.77
N ARG A 69 -0.33 17.87 -48.25
CA ARG A 69 -1.60 17.17 -48.51
C ARG A 69 -1.80 17.20 -50.03
N LEU A 70 -1.68 16.04 -50.68
CA LEU A 70 -1.81 15.93 -52.13
C LEU A 70 -3.22 16.32 -52.55
N ASP A 71 -3.34 17.31 -53.42
CA ASP A 71 -4.61 17.67 -54.05
C ASP A 71 -4.96 16.62 -55.11
N PRO A 72 -6.05 15.85 -54.96
CA PRO A 72 -6.43 14.83 -55.93
C PRO A 72 -6.86 15.42 -57.29
N LEU A 73 -7.29 16.68 -57.34
CA LEU A 73 -7.69 17.35 -58.58
C LEU A 73 -6.49 17.96 -59.33
N HIS A 74 -5.36 18.16 -58.64
CA HIS A 74 -4.13 18.72 -59.22
C HIS A 74 -2.90 17.94 -58.75
N PRO A 75 -2.68 16.72 -59.28
CA PRO A 75 -1.48 15.97 -58.96
C PRO A 75 -0.24 16.79 -59.38
N PRO A 76 0.78 16.92 -58.52
CA PRO A 76 1.99 17.64 -58.84
C PRO A 76 2.65 17.03 -60.09
N LYS A 77 3.05 17.89 -61.03
CA LYS A 77 3.68 17.54 -62.32
C LYS A 77 5.12 17.03 -62.11
N TYR A 78 5.31 15.98 -61.32
CA TYR A 78 6.58 15.26 -61.35
C TYR A 78 6.67 14.54 -62.68
N SER A 79 7.76 14.72 -63.42
CA SER A 79 8.09 13.80 -64.51
C SER A 79 8.08 12.40 -63.92
N ARG A 80 7.24 11.50 -64.44
CA ARG A 80 7.31 10.08 -64.10
C ARG A 80 8.73 9.61 -64.40
N THR A 81 9.59 9.56 -63.39
CA THR A 81 10.89 8.87 -63.43
C THR A 81 10.72 7.37 -63.22
N VAL A 82 9.49 6.90 -63.15
CA VAL A 82 9.18 5.48 -63.32
C VAL A 82 9.24 5.23 -64.82
N GLY A 83 10.39 4.76 -65.30
CA GLY A 83 10.48 4.21 -66.64
C GLY A 83 9.36 3.18 -66.81
N LEU A 84 8.71 3.15 -67.99
CA LEU A 84 7.72 2.14 -68.36
C LEU A 84 8.36 0.73 -68.53
N GLU A 85 9.52 0.52 -67.94
CA GLU A 85 10.18 -0.76 -67.85
C GLU A 85 9.47 -1.58 -66.78
N THR A 86 8.82 -2.65 -67.24
CA THR A 86 8.25 -3.69 -66.39
C THR A 86 9.40 -4.47 -65.78
N THR A 87 10.09 -3.89 -64.81
CA THR A 87 11.00 -4.65 -63.95
C THR A 87 10.17 -5.64 -63.17
N ASN A 88 10.57 -6.90 -63.16
CA ASN A 88 9.81 -7.96 -62.49
C ASN A 88 9.69 -7.61 -60.98
N PRO A 89 8.49 -7.29 -60.46
CA PRO A 89 8.33 -6.90 -59.06
C PRO A 89 8.70 -8.04 -58.10
N HIS A 90 8.60 -9.30 -58.54
CA HIS A 90 9.06 -10.45 -57.76
C HIS A 90 10.58 -10.40 -57.57
N PHE A 91 11.35 -10.05 -58.59
CA PHE A 91 12.80 -9.91 -58.50
C PHE A 91 13.23 -8.83 -57.49
N GLN A 92 12.54 -7.69 -57.48
CA GLN A 92 12.83 -6.62 -56.50
C GLN A 92 12.47 -7.02 -55.06
N ASN A 93 11.35 -7.72 -54.88
CA ASN A 93 10.94 -8.24 -53.57
C ASN A 93 11.90 -9.32 -53.06
N GLU A 94 12.37 -10.20 -53.94
CA GLU A 94 13.38 -11.21 -53.63
C GLU A 94 14.70 -10.56 -53.23
N LEU A 95 15.18 -9.57 -53.99
CA LEU A 95 16.40 -8.82 -53.66
C LEU A 95 16.30 -8.13 -52.29
N ARG A 96 15.14 -7.54 -51.99
CA ARG A 96 14.86 -6.91 -50.69
C ARG A 96 14.91 -7.92 -49.56
N SER A 97 14.26 -9.07 -49.73
CA SER A 97 14.26 -10.16 -48.75
C SER A 97 15.68 -10.69 -48.49
N LEU A 98 16.48 -10.87 -49.55
CA LEU A 98 17.88 -11.29 -49.43
C LEU A 98 18.73 -10.25 -48.69
N ASN A 99 18.56 -8.96 -48.97
CA ASN A 99 19.28 -7.91 -48.26
C ASN A 99 18.90 -7.85 -46.79
N MET A 100 17.62 -7.95 -46.44
CA MET A 100 17.18 -8.01 -45.04
C MET A 100 17.76 -9.23 -44.31
N LYS A 101 17.77 -10.40 -44.96
CA LYS A 101 18.40 -11.61 -44.39
C LYS A 101 19.88 -11.40 -44.14
N ARG A 102 20.59 -10.78 -45.10
CA ARG A 102 22.02 -10.46 -44.98
C ARG A 102 22.30 -9.47 -43.86
N GLU A 103 21.52 -8.40 -43.75
CA GLU A 103 21.66 -7.41 -42.68
C GLU A 103 21.43 -8.02 -41.30
N GLN A 104 20.40 -8.85 -41.16
CA GLN A 104 20.11 -9.54 -39.92
C GLN A 104 21.24 -10.51 -39.54
N TYR A 105 21.77 -11.25 -40.51
CA TYR A 105 22.93 -12.11 -40.31
C TYR A 105 24.14 -11.30 -39.84
N HIS A 106 24.45 -10.17 -40.48
CA HIS A 106 25.55 -9.30 -40.06
C HIS A 106 25.33 -8.70 -38.68
N LYS A 107 24.10 -8.30 -38.33
CA LYS A 107 23.78 -7.76 -37.01
C LYS A 107 24.02 -8.80 -35.91
N TYR A 108 23.57 -10.03 -36.12
CA TYR A 108 23.83 -11.13 -35.20
C TYR A 108 25.32 -11.44 -35.14
N HIS A 109 25.98 -11.57 -36.30
CA HIS A 109 27.41 -11.87 -36.38
C HIS A 109 28.29 -10.85 -35.67
N ARG A 110 28.02 -9.57 -35.87
CA ARG A 110 28.76 -8.47 -35.24
C ARG A 110 28.68 -8.46 -33.72
N SER A 111 27.63 -9.02 -33.10
CA SER A 111 27.56 -9.02 -31.63
C SER A 111 28.39 -10.15 -31.01
N TRP A 112 28.36 -11.36 -31.58
CA TRP A 112 29.09 -12.52 -31.05
C TRP A 112 30.54 -12.63 -31.54
N MET A 113 30.90 -11.95 -32.63
CA MET A 113 32.26 -11.94 -33.16
C MET A 113 33.21 -11.11 -32.28
N LYS A 114 32.73 -9.97 -31.74
CA LYS A 114 33.55 -8.99 -30.98
C LYS A 114 34.40 -9.59 -29.84
N PRO A 115 33.91 -10.52 -29.01
CA PRO A 115 34.68 -11.06 -27.88
C PRO A 115 35.89 -11.91 -28.30
N PHE A 116 35.83 -12.59 -29.45
CA PHE A 116 36.82 -13.61 -29.85
C PHE A 116 37.58 -13.26 -31.12
N TYR A 117 36.90 -12.69 -32.11
CA TYR A 117 37.42 -12.46 -33.46
C TYR A 117 37.41 -10.96 -33.87
N GLY A 118 36.98 -10.06 -32.97
CA GLY A 118 37.07 -8.62 -33.19
C GLY A 118 38.51 -8.08 -33.10
N SER A 119 38.69 -6.82 -33.46
CA SER A 119 39.97 -6.11 -33.24
C SER A 119 40.31 -6.09 -31.74
N LYS A 120 41.60 -5.96 -31.38
CA LYS A 120 42.02 -5.86 -29.97
C LYS A 120 41.31 -4.73 -29.22
N LEU A 121 41.05 -3.62 -29.89
CA LEU A 121 40.26 -2.50 -29.35
C LEU A 121 38.82 -2.94 -29.01
N GLU A 122 38.15 -3.63 -29.94
CA GLU A 122 36.77 -4.09 -29.77
C GLU A 122 36.63 -5.17 -28.68
N GLN A 123 37.64 -6.04 -28.55
CA GLN A 123 37.69 -7.04 -27.48
C GLN A 123 37.78 -6.37 -26.10
N GLU A 124 38.64 -5.35 -25.97
CA GLU A 124 38.79 -4.60 -24.72
C GLU A 124 37.54 -3.76 -24.39
N ASP A 125 36.91 -3.13 -25.39
CA ASP A 125 35.63 -2.44 -25.19
C ASP A 125 34.53 -3.40 -24.71
N TYR A 126 34.45 -4.60 -25.28
CA TYR A 126 33.52 -5.64 -24.82
C TYR A 126 33.80 -6.03 -23.36
N ARG A 127 35.06 -6.33 -23.01
CA ARG A 127 35.45 -6.68 -21.63
C ARG A 127 35.16 -5.54 -20.65
N LYS A 128 35.43 -4.30 -21.06
CA LYS A 128 35.14 -3.10 -20.29
C LYS A 128 33.63 -2.99 -20.03
N HIS A 129 32.80 -3.17 -21.06
CA HIS A 129 31.35 -3.13 -20.93
C HIS A 129 30.82 -4.19 -19.96
N ILE A 130 31.31 -5.43 -20.04
CA ILE A 130 30.94 -6.49 -19.10
C ILE A 130 31.35 -6.11 -17.66
N ARG A 131 32.57 -5.60 -17.48
CA ARG A 131 33.07 -5.19 -16.16
C ARG A 131 32.24 -4.04 -15.57
N THR A 132 31.87 -3.05 -16.39
CA THR A 132 31.02 -1.93 -15.93
C THR A 132 29.62 -2.42 -15.58
N SER A 133 29.01 -3.25 -16.43
CA SER A 133 27.67 -3.81 -16.16
C SER A 133 27.65 -4.62 -14.86
N LEU A 134 28.68 -5.44 -14.61
CA LEU A 134 28.78 -6.18 -13.36
C LEU A 134 28.93 -5.27 -12.14
N LYS A 135 29.75 -4.21 -12.25
CA LYS A 135 29.90 -3.21 -11.18
C LYS A 135 28.58 -2.49 -10.89
N ASP A 136 27.83 -2.15 -11.94
CA ASP A 136 26.52 -1.50 -11.79
C ASP A 136 25.52 -2.43 -11.12
N GLN A 137 25.48 -3.72 -11.50
CA GLN A 137 24.63 -4.74 -10.85
C GLN A 137 24.99 -4.93 -9.37
N MET A 138 26.29 -4.96 -9.04
CA MET A 138 26.74 -5.07 -7.65
C MET A 138 26.30 -3.84 -6.84
N ARG A 139 26.52 -2.63 -7.38
CA ARG A 139 26.11 -1.37 -6.74
C ARG A 139 24.60 -1.29 -6.53
N GLU A 140 23.82 -1.69 -7.53
CA GLU A 140 22.36 -1.72 -7.46
C GLU A 140 21.91 -2.67 -6.34
N LYS A 141 22.42 -3.90 -6.34
CA LYS A 141 22.12 -4.90 -5.31
C LYS A 141 22.46 -4.41 -3.90
N ASP A 142 23.62 -3.79 -3.73
CA ASP A 142 24.03 -3.21 -2.44
C ASP A 142 23.11 -2.07 -2.02
N SER A 143 22.69 -1.22 -2.97
CA SER A 143 21.76 -0.13 -2.69
C SER A 143 20.38 -0.65 -2.24
N VAL A 144 19.87 -1.67 -2.93
CA VAL A 144 18.58 -2.32 -2.61
C VAL A 144 18.65 -2.98 -1.24
N HIS A 145 19.78 -3.63 -0.93
CA HIS A 145 19.98 -4.23 0.38
C HIS A 145 20.01 -3.17 1.49
N LYS A 146 20.69 -2.04 1.25
CA LYS A 146 20.75 -0.92 2.20
C LYS A 146 19.39 -0.30 2.44
N THR A 147 18.59 -0.08 1.39
CA THR A 147 17.22 0.45 1.55
C THR A 147 16.34 -0.55 2.29
N PHE A 148 16.40 -1.84 1.93
CA PHE A 148 15.68 -2.89 2.64
C PHE A 148 15.99 -2.90 4.15
N MET A 149 17.27 -2.84 4.53
CA MET A 149 17.65 -2.80 5.94
C MET A 149 17.17 -1.53 6.64
N LYS A 150 17.26 -0.38 5.97
CA LYS A 150 16.75 0.88 6.51
C LYS A 150 15.25 0.83 6.75
N ASP A 151 14.49 0.28 5.81
CA ASP A 151 13.04 0.17 5.90
C ASP A 151 12.64 -0.77 7.05
N ARG A 152 13.32 -1.91 7.21
CA ARG A 152 13.10 -2.82 8.35
C ARG A 152 13.39 -2.19 9.69
N VAL A 153 14.47 -1.41 9.79
CA VAL A 153 14.76 -0.65 11.02
C VAL A 153 13.67 0.38 11.28
N GLY A 154 13.21 1.08 10.25
CA GLY A 154 12.09 2.03 10.34
C GLY A 154 10.80 1.37 10.84
N GLU A 155 10.40 0.24 10.23
CA GLU A 155 9.25 -0.56 10.65
C GLU A 155 9.35 -1.04 12.11
N SER A 156 10.52 -1.47 12.53
CA SER A 156 10.74 -1.90 13.92
C SER A 156 10.63 -0.72 14.90
N GLN A 157 11.19 0.43 14.54
CA GLN A 157 11.10 1.64 15.37
C GLN A 157 9.66 2.13 15.50
N THR A 158 8.86 2.09 14.43
CA THR A 158 7.44 2.48 14.48
C THR A 158 6.63 1.52 15.35
N ALA A 159 6.89 0.21 15.27
CA ALA A 159 6.26 -0.77 16.14
C ALA A 159 6.58 -0.52 17.63
N VAL A 160 7.85 -0.31 17.97
CA VAL A 160 8.27 -0.02 19.36
C VAL A 160 7.67 1.30 19.86
N ALA A 161 7.61 2.33 19.00
CA ALA A 161 7.00 3.61 19.36
C ALA A 161 5.48 3.46 19.62
N TYR A 162 4.80 2.63 18.84
CA TYR A 162 3.40 2.30 19.05
C TYR A 162 3.18 1.58 20.38
N ASP A 163 3.98 0.55 20.68
CA ASP A 163 3.87 -0.19 21.93
C ASP A 163 4.07 0.73 23.15
N ARG A 164 5.06 1.63 23.10
CA ARG A 164 5.28 2.64 24.16
C ARG A 164 4.04 3.51 24.36
N LYS A 165 3.44 3.98 23.27
CA LYS A 165 2.23 4.79 23.33
C LYS A 165 1.07 4.02 23.98
N CYS A 166 0.90 2.74 23.66
CA CYS A 166 -0.12 1.89 24.29
C CYS A 166 0.09 1.78 25.80
N LEU A 167 1.33 1.56 26.25
CA LEU A 167 1.65 1.50 27.68
C LEU A 167 1.36 2.82 28.40
N ASP A 168 1.67 3.95 27.77
CA ASP A 168 1.37 5.27 28.32
C ASP A 168 -0.15 5.49 28.43
N THR A 169 -0.91 5.12 27.40
CA THR A 169 -2.38 5.22 27.44
C THR A 169 -3.01 4.34 28.51
N ASP A 170 -2.49 3.13 28.71
CA ASP A 170 -2.98 2.22 29.75
C ASP A 170 -2.67 2.77 31.15
N ARG A 171 -1.48 3.37 31.33
CA ARG A 171 -1.09 4.03 32.57
C ARG A 171 -2.00 5.21 32.89
N GLU A 172 -2.28 6.06 31.90
CA GLU A 172 -3.21 7.18 32.04
C GLU A 172 -4.62 6.71 32.37
N ALA A 173 -5.11 5.66 31.69
CA ALA A 173 -6.42 5.08 31.96
C ALA A 173 -6.54 4.55 33.40
N LEU A 174 -5.49 3.90 33.91
CA LEU A 174 -5.44 3.42 35.29
C LEU A 174 -5.47 4.57 36.30
N GLN A 175 -4.70 5.63 36.06
CA GLN A 175 -4.70 6.82 36.90
C GLN A 175 -6.07 7.52 36.90
N ASN A 176 -6.65 7.71 35.73
CA ASN A 176 -7.96 8.33 35.57
C ASN A 176 -9.06 7.53 36.28
N LYS A 177 -9.02 6.20 36.15
CA LYS A 177 -9.93 5.30 36.89
C LYS A 177 -9.76 5.43 38.40
N SER A 178 -8.52 5.49 38.88
CA SER A 178 -8.24 5.66 40.32
C SER A 178 -8.77 6.99 40.83
N LEU A 179 -8.49 8.09 40.13
CA LEU A 179 -9.00 9.43 40.48
C LEU A 179 -10.53 9.47 40.51
N TYR A 180 -11.17 8.89 39.48
CA TYR A 180 -12.62 8.76 39.42
C TYR A 180 -13.17 8.04 40.66
N LEU A 181 -12.62 6.87 41.01
CA LEU A 181 -13.08 6.11 42.18
C LEU A 181 -12.82 6.84 43.51
N HIS A 182 -11.70 7.55 43.63
CA HIS A 182 -11.41 8.39 44.80
C HIS A 182 -12.45 9.50 44.97
N GLN A 183 -12.89 10.12 43.87
CA GLN A 183 -13.95 11.13 43.91
C GLN A 183 -15.25 10.56 44.51
N PHE A 184 -15.72 9.39 44.04
CA PHE A 184 -16.93 8.76 44.62
C PHE A 184 -16.76 8.38 46.08
N ARG A 185 -15.58 7.90 46.47
CA ARG A 185 -15.30 7.58 47.88
C ARG A 185 -15.46 8.84 48.74
N ASP A 186 -14.86 9.95 48.31
CA ASP A 186 -14.84 11.19 49.08
C ASP A 186 -16.23 11.85 49.11
N ASP A 187 -16.99 11.79 48.02
CA ASP A 187 -18.37 12.29 47.96
C ASP A 187 -19.33 11.44 48.81
N ASN A 188 -19.17 10.12 48.80
CA ASN A 188 -19.92 9.22 49.70
C ASN A 188 -19.61 9.52 51.17
N LYS A 189 -18.34 9.79 51.50
CA LYS A 189 -17.94 10.18 52.85
C LYS A 189 -18.63 11.48 53.29
N LYS A 190 -18.59 12.52 52.45
CA LYS A 190 -19.29 13.79 52.72
C LYS A 190 -20.79 13.59 52.91
N LEU A 191 -21.42 12.74 52.09
CA LEU A 191 -22.85 12.43 52.22
C LEU A 191 -23.17 11.76 53.55
N MET A 192 -22.33 10.81 53.98
CA MET A 192 -22.50 10.12 55.27
C MET A 192 -22.30 11.06 56.45
N GLU A 193 -21.28 11.91 56.41
CA GLU A 193 -21.03 12.93 57.44
C GLU A 193 -22.22 13.90 57.55
N LYS A 194 -22.77 14.35 56.40
CA LYS A 194 -23.97 15.19 56.37
C LYS A 194 -25.17 14.48 56.99
N LYS A 195 -25.48 13.24 56.56
CA LYS A 195 -26.60 12.46 57.11
C LYS A 195 -26.47 12.27 58.62
N TRP A 196 -25.27 12.01 59.11
CA TRP A 196 -25.02 11.85 60.54
C TRP A 196 -25.24 13.15 61.32
N HIS A 197 -24.77 14.28 60.77
CA HIS A 197 -25.01 15.60 61.34
C HIS A 197 -26.51 15.93 61.38
N ASP A 198 -27.24 15.72 60.28
CA ASP A 198 -28.68 15.96 60.18
C ASP A 198 -29.48 15.09 61.18
N THR A 199 -29.11 13.81 61.29
CA THR A 199 -29.72 12.88 62.25
C THR A 199 -29.51 13.33 63.69
N ARG A 200 -28.29 13.78 64.03
CA ARG A 200 -27.99 14.33 65.35
C ARG A 200 -28.82 15.57 65.63
N GLN A 201 -28.90 16.52 64.70
CA GLN A 201 -29.71 17.72 64.86
C GLN A 201 -31.19 17.40 65.06
N THR A 202 -31.72 16.44 64.30
CA THR A 202 -33.12 16.01 64.42
C THR A 202 -33.37 15.39 65.80
N ARG A 203 -32.45 14.56 66.29
CA ARG A 203 -32.54 13.97 67.64
C ARG A 203 -32.47 15.05 68.72
N ASP A 204 -31.53 15.99 68.64
CA ASP A 204 -31.37 17.04 69.62
C ASP A 204 -32.59 17.99 69.62
N HIS A 205 -33.15 18.27 68.45
CA HIS A 205 -34.41 18.99 68.30
C HIS A 205 -35.59 18.21 68.93
N SER A 206 -35.73 16.91 68.63
CA SER A 206 -36.76 16.04 69.22
C SER A 206 -36.68 16.04 70.74
N ASN A 207 -35.48 15.85 71.31
CA ASN A 207 -35.26 15.89 72.75
C ASN A 207 -35.66 17.25 73.37
N THR A 208 -35.39 18.36 72.67
CA THR A 208 -35.77 19.70 73.14
C THR A 208 -37.28 19.86 73.17
N VAL A 209 -37.96 19.46 72.08
CA VAL A 209 -39.43 19.49 71.98
C VAL A 209 -40.08 18.58 73.02
N GLU A 210 -39.55 17.37 73.24
CA GLU A 210 -40.02 16.44 74.28
C GLU A 210 -39.88 17.04 75.69
N GLN A 211 -38.74 17.66 75.99
CA GLN A 211 -38.54 18.35 77.27
C GLN A 211 -39.53 19.49 77.47
N GLU A 212 -39.84 20.26 76.42
CA GLU A 212 -40.86 21.31 76.48
C GLU A 212 -42.25 20.72 76.71
N LEU A 213 -42.64 19.66 75.99
CA LEU A 213 -43.93 18.99 76.16
C LEU A 213 -44.11 18.38 77.55
N LEU A 214 -43.05 17.78 78.12
CA LEU A 214 -43.06 17.22 79.48
C LEU A 214 -43.34 18.28 80.56
N LYS A 215 -42.97 19.56 80.33
CA LYS A 215 -43.31 20.65 81.26
C LYS A 215 -44.81 20.90 81.34
N TYR A 216 -45.55 20.66 80.25
CA TYR A 216 -46.98 20.93 80.16
C TYR A 216 -47.86 19.69 80.39
N ASN A 217 -47.43 18.49 79.97
CA ASN A 217 -48.17 17.24 80.13
C ASN A 217 -47.24 16.05 80.48
N PRO A 218 -46.89 15.86 81.75
CA PRO A 218 -45.90 14.86 82.16
C PRO A 218 -46.39 13.40 82.06
N ILE A 219 -47.70 13.15 82.00
CA ILE A 219 -48.27 11.78 82.05
C ILE A 219 -48.57 11.22 80.64
N ASN A 220 -48.96 12.06 79.69
CA ASN A 220 -49.27 11.66 78.30
C ASN A 220 -48.55 12.58 77.30
N TRP A 221 -47.24 12.72 77.45
CA TRP A 221 -46.41 13.65 76.68
C TRP A 221 -46.35 13.31 75.18
N SER A 222 -46.54 12.05 74.80
CA SER A 222 -46.67 11.61 73.40
C SER A 222 -48.08 11.75 72.82
N GLN A 223 -49.06 12.20 73.62
CA GLN A 223 -50.49 12.31 73.28
C GLN A 223 -51.08 11.04 72.65
N SER A 224 -50.52 9.87 72.96
CA SER A 224 -50.91 8.60 72.35
C SER A 224 -52.09 7.91 73.04
N LEU A 225 -52.42 8.31 74.27
CA LEU A 225 -53.64 7.90 74.97
C LEU A 225 -54.76 8.90 74.63
N ARG A 226 -55.82 8.42 73.95
CA ARG A 226 -57.09 9.12 73.74
C ARG A 226 -58.06 8.79 74.86
#